data_AF-A0A2X2UPY3-F1
#
_entry.id   AF-A0A2X2UPY3-F1
#
_cell.length_a   1.000
_cell.length_b   1.000
_cell.length_c   1.000
_cell.angle_alpha   90.00
_cell.angle_beta   90.00
_cell.angle_gamma   90.00
#
_symmetry.space_group_name_H-M   'P 1'
#
loop_
_entity.id
_entity.type
_entity.pdbx_description
1 polymer ?
#
loop_
_entity_poly.entity_id
_entity_poly.type
_entity_poly.pdbx_seq_one_letter_code
_entity_poly.pdbx_strand_id
1 'polypeptide(L)' 'MHQEVVENLESIQGALLRMNRSIQAEGTFGIIEYDRWYKRVVRRKLNRVSLEIYLVSIGHNLYKFRNKKKRAAVAA' A
#
# COMPACT_ATOMS: atom_id res chain seq x y z
N MET A 1 -5.89 1.81 -24.73
CA MET A 1 -5.03 0.90 -23.94
C MET A 1 -4.28 0.01 -24.92
N HIS A 2 -3.00 -0.28 -24.69
CA HIS A 2 -2.26 -1.22 -25.54
C HIS A 2 -2.80 -2.64 -25.34
N GLN A 3 -2.95 -3.39 -26.44
CA GLN A 3 -3.47 -4.76 -26.48
C GLN A 3 -2.72 -5.68 -25.49
N GLU A 4 -1.39 -5.56 -25.47
CA GLU A 4 -0.49 -6.28 -24.56
C GLU A 4 -0.83 -6.09 -23.08
N VAL A 5 -1.28 -4.89 -22.68
CA VAL A 5 -1.65 -4.62 -21.28
C VAL A 5 -2.92 -5.38 -20.91
N VAL A 6 -3.87 -5.48 -21.84
CA VAL A 6 -5.13 -6.21 -21.63
C VAL A 6 -4.85 -7.70 -21.52
N GLU A 7 -4.07 -8.25 -22.46
CA GLU A 7 -3.65 -9.66 -22.47
C GLU A 7 -2.90 -10.03 -21.17
N ASN A 8 -2.00 -9.17 -20.70
CA ASN A 8 -1.29 -9.38 -19.44
C ASN A 8 -2.23 -9.36 -18.22
N LEU A 9 -3.23 -8.48 -18.19
CA LEU A 9 -4.19 -8.38 -17.08
C LEU A 9 -5.20 -9.54 -17.03
N GLU A 10 -5.55 -10.09 -18.19
CA GLU A 10 -6.46 -11.22 -18.36
C GLU A 10 -5.77 -12.58 -18.22
N SER A 11 -4.45 -12.63 -18.37
CA SER A 11 -3.66 -13.83 -18.10
C SER A 11 -3.82 -14.33 -16.65
N ILE A 12 -3.63 -15.64 -16.45
CA ILE A 12 -3.65 -16.26 -15.11
C ILE A 12 -2.63 -15.59 -14.19
N GLN A 13 -1.44 -15.29 -14.70
CA GLN A 13 -0.39 -14.59 -13.96
C GLN A 13 -0.85 -13.17 -13.57
N GLY A 14 -1.50 -12.44 -14.48
CA GLY A 14 -2.07 -11.13 -14.22
C GLY A 14 -3.13 -11.15 -13.13
N ALA A 15 -4.02 -12.13 -13.15
CA ALA A 15 -5.02 -12.34 -12.11
C ALA A 15 -4.36 -12.58 -10.73
N LEU A 16 -3.35 -13.46 -10.67
CA LEU A 16 -2.61 -13.72 -9.42
C LEU A 16 -1.89 -12.48 -8.90
N LEU A 17 -1.26 -11.69 -9.77
CA LEU A 17 -0.60 -10.44 -9.37
C LEU A 17 -1.59 -9.39 -8.86
N ARG A 18 -2.78 -9.29 -9.46
CA ARG A 18 -3.85 -8.40 -8.97
C ARG A 18 -4.36 -8.82 -7.59
N MET A 19 -4.56 -10.12 -7.39
CA MET A 19 -4.94 -10.65 -6.07
C MET A 19 -3.86 -10.39 -5.02
N ASN A 20 -2.59 -10.61 -5.34
CA ASN A 20 -1.49 -10.27 -4.45
C ASN A 20 -1.43 -8.78 -4.12
N ARG A 21 -1.75 -7.91 -5.09
CA ARG A 21 -1.82 -6.47 -4.87
C ARG A 21 -2.96 -6.08 -3.93
N SER A 22 -4.15 -6.68 -4.06
CA SER A 22 -5.27 -6.41 -3.15
C SER A 22 -4.97 -6.88 -1.72
N ILE A 23 -4.39 -8.08 -1.56
CA ILE A 23 -3.97 -8.62 -0.26
C ILE A 23 -2.94 -7.69 0.41
N GLN A 24 -1.96 -7.18 -0.35
CA GLN A 24 -0.97 -6.25 0.19
C GLN A 24 -1.57 -4.91 0.62
N ALA A 25 -2.55 -4.40 -0.12
CA ALA A 25 -3.25 -3.17 0.24
C ALA A 25 -4.02 -3.36 1.55
N GLU A 26 -4.79 -4.43 1.67
CA GLU A 26 -5.55 -4.78 2.88
C GLU A 26 -4.62 -4.97 4.08
N GLY A 27 -3.55 -5.76 3.94
CA GLY A 27 -2.57 -5.94 5.02
C GLY A 27 -1.89 -4.64 5.45
N THR A 28 -1.69 -3.70 4.52
CA THR A 28 -1.14 -2.38 4.86
C THR A 28 -2.13 -1.55 5.69
N PHE A 29 -3.42 -1.56 5.35
CA PHE A 29 -4.45 -0.90 6.15
C PHE A 29 -4.57 -1.55 7.53
N GLY A 30 -4.54 -2.88 7.63
CA GLY A 30 -4.53 -3.58 8.92
C GLY A 30 -3.38 -3.14 9.83
N ILE A 31 -2.15 -3.03 9.31
CA ILE A 31 -1.01 -2.53 10.08
C ILE A 31 -1.21 -1.07 10.51
N ILE A 32 -1.75 -0.22 9.64
CA ILE A 32 -1.99 1.19 9.95
C ILE A 32 -3.04 1.34 11.05
N GLU A 33 -4.12 0.57 11.00
CA GLU A 33 -5.19 0.64 11.99
C GLU A 33 -4.77 0.07 13.36
N TYR A 34 -4.17 -1.13 13.37
CA TYR A 34 -3.85 -1.85 14.60
C TYR A 34 -2.48 -1.47 15.18
N ASP A 35 -1.39 -1.57 14.41
CA ASP A 35 -0.03 -1.35 14.94
C ASP A 35 0.28 0.14 15.13
N ARG A 36 -0.33 1.02 14.32
CA ARG A 36 -0.07 2.47 14.33
C ARG A 36 -1.20 3.28 14.97
N TRP A 37 -2.22 2.61 15.52
CA TRP A 37 -3.33 3.22 16.25
C TRP A 37 -4.13 4.25 15.43
N TYR A 38 -4.14 4.14 14.10
CA TYR A 38 -4.94 5.01 13.24
C TYR A 38 -6.41 4.56 13.24
N LYS A 39 -7.11 4.79 14.35
CA LYS A 39 -8.48 4.28 14.59
C LYS A 39 -9.58 5.07 13.88
N ARG A 40 -9.34 6.34 13.56
CA ARG A 40 -10.34 7.22 12.94
C ARG A 40 -9.67 8.39 12.25
N VAL A 41 -10.21 8.77 11.09
CA VAL A 41 -9.88 10.02 10.39
C VAL A 41 -10.31 11.22 11.23
N VAL A 42 -9.41 12.17 11.43
CA VAL A 42 -9.67 13.35 12.27
C VAL A 42 -10.25 14.52 11.47
N ARG A 43 -9.91 14.61 10.18
CA ARG A 43 -10.34 15.73 9.33
C ARG A 43 -11.77 15.62 8.82
N ARG A 44 -12.38 16.77 8.55
CA ARG A 44 -13.71 16.93 7.93
C ARG A 44 -13.57 17.43 6.49
N LYS A 45 -14.55 17.13 5.64
CA LYS A 45 -14.58 17.36 4.17
C LYS A 45 -13.69 16.39 3.38
N LEU A 46 -14.23 15.84 2.29
CA LEU A 46 -13.59 14.78 1.48
C LEU A 46 -12.15 15.10 1.06
N ASN A 47 -11.88 16.32 0.60
CA ASN A 47 -10.53 16.71 0.18
C ASN A 47 -9.51 16.63 1.32
N ARG A 48 -9.93 17.00 2.54
CA ARG A 48 -9.04 16.98 3.71
C ARG A 48 -8.86 15.57 4.26
N VAL A 49 -9.91 14.75 4.20
CA VAL A 49 -9.86 13.32 4.52
C VAL A 49 -8.91 12.59 3.57
N SER A 50 -9.02 12.86 2.27
CA SER A 50 -8.13 12.26 1.26
C SER A 50 -6.67 12.62 1.54
N LEU A 51 -6.40 13.90 1.84
CA LEU A 51 -5.06 14.35 2.21
C LEU A 51 -4.52 13.65 3.46
N GLU A 52 -5.35 13.41 4.49
CA GLU A 52 -4.94 12.68 5.69
C GLU A 52 -4.52 11.24 5.36
N ILE A 53 -5.36 10.53 4.62
CA ILE A 53 -5.10 9.16 4.20
C ILE A 53 -3.80 9.11 3.38
N TYR A 54 -3.62 10.02 2.41
CA TYR A 54 -2.39 10.07 1.60
C TYR A 54 -1.14 10.30 2.45
N LEU A 55 -1.17 11.22 3.41
CA LEU A 55 -0.02 11.48 4.28
C LEU A 55 0.34 10.25 5.13
N VAL A 56 -0.66 9.58 5.70
CA VAL A 56 -0.44 8.35 6.48
C VAL A 56 0.13 7.24 5.59
N SER A 57 -0.41 7.05 4.39
CA SER A 57 0.09 6.05 3.43
C SER A 57 1.54 6.34 3.00
N ILE A 58 1.87 7.59 2.70
CA ILE A 58 3.25 7.99 2.33
C ILE A 58 4.20 7.72 3.51
N GLY A 59 3.83 8.14 4.72
CA GLY A 59 4.64 7.91 5.92
C GLY A 59 4.87 6.42 6.20
N HIS A 60 3.85 5.58 6.01
CA HIS A 60 3.98 4.13 6.11
C HIS A 60 4.94 3.57 5.04
N ASN A 61 4.82 4.01 3.79
CA ASN A 61 5.67 3.53 2.70
C ASN A 61 7.15 3.88 2.93
N LEU A 62 7.44 5.12 3.35
CA LEU A 62 8.79 5.57 3.69
C LEU A 62 9.38 4.75 4.85
N TYR A 63 8.59 4.49 5.89
CA TYR A 63 8.99 3.64 7.01
C TYR A 63 9.35 2.22 6.56
N LYS A 64 8.51 1.60 5.73
CA LYS A 64 8.74 0.25 5.19
C LYS A 64 10.00 0.20 4.34
N PHE A 65 10.21 1.20 3.48
CA PHE A 65 11.39 1.31 2.63
C PHE A 65 12.68 1.42 3.45
N ARG A 66 12.71 2.32 4.45
CA ARG A 66 13.85 2.48 5.34
C ARG A 66 14.18 1.17 6.06
N ASN A 67 13.18 0.49 6.60
CA ASN A 67 13.38 -0.77 7.32
C ASN A 67 13.87 -1.89 6.38
N LYS A 68 13.37 -1.95 5.15
CA LYS A 68 13.87 -2.87 4.13
C LYS A 68 15.35 -2.63 3.82
N LYS A 69 15.74 -1.37 3.63
CA LYS A 69 17.15 -0.98 3.43
C LYS A 69 18.03 -1.36 4.63
N LYS A 70 17.57 -1.07 5.85
CA LYS A 70 18.30 -1.43 7.08
C LYS A 70 18.53 -2.93 7.20
N ARG A 71 17.51 -3.75 6.92
CA ARG A 71 17.64 -5.22 6.94
C ARG A 71 18.62 -5.73 5.89
N ALA A 72 18.56 -5.18 4.67
CA ALA A 72 19.49 -5.54 3.61
C ALA A 72 20.95 -5.20 3.97
N ALA A 73 21.17 -4.06 4.62
CA ALA A 73 22.50 -3.65 5.09
C ALA A 73 23.04 -4.50 6.27
N VAL A 74 22.16 -5.11 7.07
CA VAL A 74 22.55 -6.01 8.17
C VAL A 74 22.81 -7.45 7.68
N ALA A 75 22.19 -7.84 6.57
CA ALA A 75 22.34 -9.17 5.99
C ALA A 75 23.53 -9.29 5.00
N ALA A 76 24.15 -8.17 4.66
CA ALA A 76 25.35 -8.08 3.83
C ALA A 76 26.61 -8.01 4.70
#